data_AF-A0A8S0UKB4-F1
#
_entry.id   AF-A0A8S0UKB4-F1
#
_cell.length_a   1.000
_cell.length_b   1.000
_cell.length_c   1.000
_cell.angle_alpha   90.00
_cell.angle_beta   90.00
_cell.angle_gamma   90.00
#
_symmetry.space_group_name_H-M   'P 1'
#
loop_
_entity.id
_entity.type
_entity.pdbx_description
1 polymer ?
#
loop_
_entity_poly.entity_id
_entity_poly.type
_entity_poly.pdbx_seq_one_letter_code
_entity_poly.pdbx_strand_id
1 'polypeptide(L)' 'MFKFIIGDYSEREGYKGSEYAPIHEDKDGDLMFVGDVPWDMFISSCKRLRIIKGSEARGLGCGM' A
#
# COMPACT_ATOMS: atom_id res chain seq x y z
N MET A 1 -13.00 -17.65 -3.25
CA MET A 1 -11.71 -17.30 -2.61
C MET A 1 -10.86 -16.61 -3.65
N PHE A 2 -10.30 -15.43 -3.35
CA PHE A 2 -9.47 -14.70 -4.30
C PHE A 2 -8.12 -15.40 -4.46
N LYS A 3 -7.68 -15.63 -5.69
CA LYS A 3 -6.38 -16.24 -6.01
C LYS A 3 -5.47 -15.16 -6.57
N PHE A 4 -4.86 -14.39 -5.67
CA PHE A 4 -3.84 -13.41 -6.02
C PHE A 4 -2.71 -13.43 -4.98
N ILE A 5 -1.53 -13.02 -5.40
CA ILE A 5 -0.33 -12.94 -4.56
C ILE A 5 0.06 -11.46 -4.50
N ILE A 6 0.29 -10.94 -3.30
CA ILE A 6 0.88 -9.62 -3.11
C ILE A 6 2.40 -9.77 -3.15
N GLY A 7 3.06 -8.83 -3.82
CA GLY A 7 4.51 -8.79 -3.90
C GLY A 7 5.17 -8.41 -2.58
N ASP A 8 6.50 -8.37 -2.57
CA ASP A 8 7.27 -7.88 -1.43
C ASP A 8 7.29 -6.34 -1.43
N TYR A 9 7.14 -5.76 -0.24
CA TYR A 9 7.25 -4.31 -0.03
C TYR A 9 8.70 -3.91 0.25
N SER A 10 9.13 -2.81 -0.33
CA SER A 10 10.41 -2.14 -0.06
C SER A 10 10.17 -0.63 0.02
N GLU A 11 10.75 0.04 1.02
CA GLU A 11 10.61 1.49 1.20
C GLU A 11 11.07 2.30 -0.03
N ARG A 12 12.03 1.78 -0.79
CA ARG A 12 12.57 2.49 -1.97
C ARG A 12 11.71 2.37 -3.22
N GLU A 13 10.99 1.27 -3.36
CA GLU A 13 10.36 0.90 -4.65
C GLU A 13 8.88 0.49 -4.51
N GLY A 14 8.34 0.52 -3.29
CA GLY A 14 7.02 -0.01 -2.97
C GLY A 14 6.94 -1.51 -3.18
N TYR A 15 5.80 -1.96 -3.70
CA TYR A 15 5.52 -3.37 -3.95
C TYR A 15 6.13 -3.87 -5.26
N LYS A 16 6.93 -4.95 -5.20
CA LYS A 16 7.51 -5.64 -6.35
C LYS A 16 7.16 -7.13 -6.37
N GLY A 17 7.02 -7.70 -7.58
CA GLY A 17 6.72 -9.12 -7.76
C GLY A 17 5.23 -9.46 -7.88
N SER A 18 4.36 -8.44 -7.96
CA SER A 18 2.93 -8.59 -8.28
C SER A 18 2.43 -7.41 -9.12
N GLU A 19 1.39 -7.66 -9.91
CA GLU A 19 0.63 -6.62 -10.63
C GLU A 19 -0.32 -5.85 -9.72
N TYR A 20 -0.38 -6.18 -8.43
CA TYR A 20 -1.24 -5.53 -7.45
C TYR A 20 -0.44 -4.99 -6.27
N ALA A 21 -0.88 -3.83 -5.77
CA ALA A 21 -0.32 -3.20 -4.58
C ALA A 21 -1.45 -2.90 -3.58
N PRO A 22 -1.29 -3.31 -2.31
CA PRO A 22 -2.20 -2.91 -1.25
C PRO A 22 -1.87 -1.49 -0.77
N ILE A 23 -2.90 -0.67 -0.67
CA ILE A 23 -2.84 0.69 -0.14
C ILE A 23 -3.89 0.85 0.94
N HIS A 24 -3.66 1.78 1.87
CA HIS A 24 -4.64 2.16 2.86
C HIS A 24 -4.88 3.66 2.86
N GLU A 25 -6.11 4.02 3.20
CA GLU A 25 -6.53 5.38 3.49
C GLU A 25 -6.40 5.58 5.01
N ASP A 26 -5.60 6.54 5.43
CA ASP A 26 -5.40 6.84 6.84
C ASP A 26 -6.53 7.73 7.40
N LYS A 27 -6.32 8.27 8.61
CA LYS A 27 -7.30 9.11 9.28
C LYS A 27 -7.45 10.50 8.65
N ASP A 28 -6.43 10.99 7.97
CA ASP A 28 -6.38 12.30 7.34
C ASP A 28 -6.85 12.23 5.87
N GLY A 29 -7.04 11.01 5.36
CA GLY A 29 -7.50 10.74 4.00
C GLY A 29 -6.35 10.52 3.01
N ASP A 30 -5.13 10.46 3.52
CA ASP A 30 -3.94 10.19 2.72
C ASP A 30 -3.90 8.71 2.35
N LEU A 31 -3.46 8.45 1.12
CA LEU A 31 -3.27 7.11 0.60
C LEU A 31 -1.80 6.72 0.72
N MET A 32 -1.53 5.67 1.48
CA MET A 32 -0.18 5.14 1.71
C MET A 32 -0.13 3.64 1.39
N PHE A 33 1.04 3.13 1.01
CA PHE A 33 1.23 1.70 0.89
C PHE A 33 1.10 1.03 2.26
N VAL A 34 0.58 -0.19 2.27
CA VAL A 34 0.68 -1.02 3.47
C VAL A 34 2.16 -1.33 3.69
N GLY A 35 2.72 -0.93 4.83
CA GLY A 35 4.15 -1.06 5.11
C GLY A 35 4.91 0.27 5.21
N ASP A 36 4.33 1.39 4.74
CA ASP A 36 4.95 2.72 4.86
C ASP A 36 5.04 3.21 6.32
N VAL A 37 4.16 2.73 7.19
CA VAL A 37 4.08 3.12 8.61
C VAL A 37 4.18 1.90 9.53
N PRO A 38 4.64 2.09 10.78
CA PRO A 38 4.65 1.02 11.78
C PRO A 38 3.27 0.39 11.98
N TRP A 39 3.24 -0.89 12.33
CA TRP A 39 2.02 -1.68 12.48
C TRP A 39 1.00 -1.08 13.45
N ASP A 40 1.45 -0.61 14.62
CA ASP A 40 0.56 0.04 15.60
C ASP A 40 -0.07 1.33 15.06
N MET A 41 0.66 2.07 14.23
CA MET A 41 0.15 3.26 13.57
C MET A 41 -0.87 2.88 12.50
N PHE A 42 -0.55 1.88 11.67
CA PHE A 42 -1.45 1.36 10.64
C PHE A 42 -2.80 0.91 11.22
N ILE A 43 -2.80 0.12 12.29
CA ILE A 43 -4.05 -0.37 12.91
C ILE A 43 -4.88 0.79 13.48
N SER A 44 -4.24 1.82 14.03
CA SER A 44 -4.96 2.95 14.63
C SER A 44 -5.47 3.97 13.61
N SER A 45 -4.82 4.10 12.45
CA SER A 45 -5.17 5.10 11.43
C SER A 45 -5.97 4.57 10.24
N CYS A 46 -5.86 3.27 9.91
CA CYS A 46 -6.43 2.71 8.69
C CYS A 46 -7.97 2.77 8.69
N LYS A 47 -8.53 3.62 7.82
CA LYS A 47 -9.97 3.71 7.58
C LYS A 47 -10.44 2.73 6.51
N ARG A 48 -9.64 2.54 5.45
CA ARG A 48 -9.99 1.70 4.31
C ARG A 48 -8.76 1.03 3.73
N LEU A 49 -8.87 -0.25 3.41
CA LEU A 49 -7.85 -1.00 2.68
C LEU A 49 -8.32 -1.22 1.25
N ARG A 50 -7.44 -0.99 0.27
CA ARG A 50 -7.71 -1.20 -1.16
C ARG A 50 -6.57 -1.96 -1.79
N ILE A 51 -6.88 -2.80 -2.75
CA ILE A 51 -5.90 -3.47 -3.61
C ILE A 51 -6.10 -2.89 -5.00
N ILE A 52 -5.08 -2.21 -5.51
CA ILE A 52 -5.10 -1.55 -6.81
C ILE A 52 -4.06 -2.18 -7.73
N LYS A 53 -4.14 -1.95 -9.05
CA LYS A 53 -3.04 -2.39 -9.91
C LYS A 53 -1.78 -1.62 -9.56
N GLY A 54 -0.64 -2.29 -9.59
CA GLY A 54 0.67 -1.68 -9.35
C GLY A 54 0.93 -0.49 -10.28
N SER A 55 0.43 -0.53 -11.52
CA SER A 55 0.48 0.60 -12.45
C SER A 55 -0.22 1.86 -11.95
N GLU A 56 -1.34 1.71 -11.22
CA GLU A 56 -2.10 2.82 -10.63
C GLU A 56 -1.43 3.32 -9.33
N ALA A 57 -0.64 2.46 -8.68
CA ALA A 57 -0.01 2.75 -7.41
C ALA A 57 1.32 3.54 -7.53
N ARG A 58 1.92 3.60 -8.73
CA ARG A 58 3.22 4.26 -8.97
C ARG A 58 3.25 5.75 -8.60
N GLY A 59 2.10 6.41 -8.46
CA GLY A 59 1.99 7.81 -8.06
C GLY A 59 1.80 8.05 -6.55
N LEU A 60 1.72 7.00 -5.73
CA LEU A 60 1.43 7.10 -4.29
C LEU A 60 2.67 7.11 -3.40
N GLY A 61 3.85 6.81 -3.94
CA GLY A 61 5.10 6.88 -3.18
C GLY A 61 5.56 8.32 -2.98
N CYS A 62 5.82 8.71 -1.73
CA CYS A 62 6.48 9.98 -1.43
C CYS A 62 7.98 9.87 -1.74
N GLY A 63 8.40 10.29 -2.95
CA GLY A 63 9.82 10.57 -3.25
C GLY A 63 10.34 10.05 -4.59
N MET A 64 10.50 11.00 -5.54
CA MET A 64 11.36 11.04 -6.75
C MET A 64 11.29 9.90 -7.77
#